data_AF-A0A1I7FHQ8-F1
#
_entry.id   AF-A0A1I7FHQ8-F1
#
_cell.length_a   1.000
_cell.length_b   1.000
_cell.length_c   1.000
_cell.angle_alpha   90.00
_cell.angle_beta   90.00
_cell.angle_gamma   90.00
#
_symmetry.space_group_name_H-M   'P 1'
#
loop_
_entity.id
_entity.type
_entity.pdbx_description
1 polymer ?
#
loop_
_entity_poly.entity_id
_entity_poly.type
_entity_poly.pdbx_seq_one_letter_code
_entity_poly.pdbx_strand_id
1 'polypeptide(L)' 'MYWINPNNNDMRDGCRAFQADAQADVKNLPTSSKEGVQQGDDVISCQKVQKGSTCMVLNPATYYILNSSDVWTML' A
#
# COMPACT_ATOMS: atom_id res chain seq x y z
N MET A 1 10.72 1.94 3.68
CA MET A 1 9.91 3.06 3.15
C MET A 1 8.93 2.52 2.11
N TYR A 2 7.81 3.21 1.86
CA TYR A 2 6.89 2.88 0.75
C TYR A 2 6.37 4.16 0.09
N TRP A 3 5.89 4.06 -1.14
CA TRP A 3 5.26 5.16 -1.87
C TRP A 3 4.06 4.66 -2.69
N ILE A 4 3.12 5.55 -2.98
CA ILE A 4 2.09 5.30 -3.99
C ILE A 4 2.78 5.17 -5.35
N ASN A 5 2.41 4.14 -6.11
CA ASN A 5 2.83 4.02 -7.50
C ASN A 5 1.94 4.96 -8.35
N PRO A 6 2.48 6.08 -8.86
CA PRO A 6 1.69 7.07 -9.59
C PRO A 6 1.14 6.51 -10.91
N ASN A 7 1.78 5.49 -11.47
CA ASN A 7 1.40 4.88 -12.74
C ASN A 7 0.22 3.90 -12.63
N ASN A 8 -0.26 3.62 -11.41
CA ASN A 8 -1.37 2.71 -11.15
C ASN A 8 -2.47 3.37 -10.30
N ASN A 9 -2.52 4.70 -10.28
CA ASN A 9 -3.43 5.47 -9.44
C ASN A 9 -4.87 5.54 -10.00
N ASP A 10 -5.11 4.95 -11.18
CA ASP A 10 -6.41 4.82 -11.86
C ASP A 10 -7.20 3.56 -11.46
N MET A 11 -6.76 2.85 -10.42
CA MET A 11 -7.55 1.74 -9.88
C MET A 11 -8.78 2.29 -9.15
N ARG A 12 -9.97 1.74 -9.49
CA ARG A 12 -11.30 1.92 -8.87
C ARG A 12 -11.32 2.80 -7.61
N ASP A 13 -12.19 3.81 -7.58
CA ASP A 13 -12.39 4.76 -6.47
C ASP A 13 -11.97 4.22 -5.08
N GLY A 14 -10.82 4.69 -4.61
CA GLY A 14 -10.28 4.41 -3.28
C GLY A 14 -9.30 3.24 -3.17
N CYS A 15 -9.12 2.42 -4.20
CA CYS A 15 -7.99 1.48 -4.28
C CYS A 15 -6.71 2.22 -4.70
N ARG A 16 -5.57 1.77 -4.18
CA ARG A 16 -4.25 2.29 -4.52
C ARG A 16 -3.26 1.16 -4.77
N ALA A 17 -2.28 1.43 -5.61
CA ALA A 17 -1.10 0.58 -5.72
C ALA A 17 0.08 1.25 -5.04
N PHE A 18 0.80 0.47 -4.25
CA PHE A 18 1.98 0.90 -3.52
C PHE A 18 3.22 0.16 -4.02
N GLN A 19 4.36 0.72 -3.68
CA GLN A 19 5.66 0.10 -3.84
C GLN A 19 6.42 0.28 -2.53
N ALA A 20 6.98 -0.80 -2.01
CA ALA A 20 7.73 -0.82 -0.76
C ALA A 20 9.14 -1.35 -1.01
N ASP A 21 10.14 -0.83 -0.30
CA ASP A 21 11.53 -1.27 -0.46
C ASP A 21 11.73 -2.68 0.11
N ALA A 22 11.25 -2.90 1.33
CA ALA A 22 11.40 -4.15 2.06
C ALA A 22 10.05 -4.68 2.55
N GLN A 23 9.98 -6.00 2.74
CA GLN A 23 8.77 -6.65 3.25
C GLN A 23 8.33 -6.09 4.62
N ALA A 24 9.29 -5.69 5.46
CA ALA A 24 9.02 -5.09 6.76
C ALA A 24 8.25 -3.75 6.66
N ASP A 25 8.27 -3.08 5.50
CA ASP A 25 7.58 -1.82 5.28
C ASP A 25 6.09 -1.98 5.00
N VAL A 26 5.63 -3.19 4.65
CA VAL A 26 4.20 -3.47 4.39
C VAL A 26 3.34 -3.14 5.61
N LYS A 27 3.87 -3.27 6.84
CA LYS A 27 3.15 -2.92 8.08
C LYS A 27 2.84 -1.41 8.21
N ASN A 28 3.55 -0.59 7.45
CA ASN A 28 3.41 0.86 7.45
C ASN A 28 2.37 1.34 6.44
N LEU A 29 1.91 0.46 5.53
CA LEU A 29 0.89 0.78 4.54
C LEU A 29 -0.46 1.10 5.19
N PRO A 30 -1.28 1.96 4.55
CA PRO A 30 -2.64 2.19 4.98
C PRO A 30 -3.52 0.95 4.78
N THR A 31 -4.64 0.94 5.47
CA THR A 31 -5.75 0.00 5.29
C THR A 31 -7.07 0.76 5.21
N SER A 32 -8.21 0.07 5.20
CA SER A 32 -9.52 0.73 5.27
C SER A 32 -9.82 1.31 6.65
N SER A 33 -9.18 0.77 7.70
CA SER A 33 -9.35 1.23 9.08
C SER A 33 -8.19 2.09 9.60
N LYS A 34 -7.00 1.99 9.01
CA LYS A 34 -5.76 2.60 9.50
C LYS A 34 -5.09 3.47 8.42
N GLU A 35 -4.62 4.64 8.82
CA GLU A 35 -3.78 5.49 7.97
C GLU A 35 -2.35 4.94 7.86
N GLY A 36 -1.72 5.25 6.74
CA GLY A 36 -0.34 4.89 6.47
C GLY A 36 0.65 5.74 7.27
N VAL A 37 1.92 5.33 7.32
CA VAL A 37 2.98 6.14 7.94
C VAL A 37 3.56 7.11 6.92
N GLN A 38 3.44 8.41 7.20
CA GLN A 38 4.00 9.48 6.37
C GLN A 38 5.49 9.29 6.08
N GLN A 39 5.86 9.45 4.81
CA GLN A 39 7.24 9.41 4.35
C GLN A 39 7.61 10.80 3.82
N GLY A 40 8.44 11.54 4.56
CA GLY A 40 8.80 12.91 4.20
C GLY A 40 7.56 13.82 4.09
N ASP A 41 7.41 14.50 2.96
CA ASP A 41 6.30 15.42 2.68
C ASP A 41 5.12 14.76 1.96
N ASP A 42 5.12 13.43 1.78
CA ASP A 42 4.04 12.72 1.09
C ASP A 42 2.81 12.54 1.99
N VAL A 43 1.80 13.38 1.75
CA VAL A 43 0.50 13.36 2.43
C VAL A 43 -0.52 12.41 1.80
N ILE A 44 -0.28 11.95 0.57
CA ILE A 44 -1.22 11.11 -0.17
C ILE A 44 -1.08 9.64 0.27
N SER A 45 0.16 9.19 0.49
CA SER A 45 0.47 7.85 1.01
C SER A 45 -0.03 7.60 2.44
N CYS A 46 -0.53 8.64 3.12
CA CYS A 46 -1.09 8.58 4.47
C CYS A 46 -2.61 8.38 4.52
N GLN A 47 -3.29 8.36 3.37
CA GLN A 47 -4.75 8.21 3.36
C GLN A 47 -5.18 6.76 3.50
N LYS A 48 -6.34 6.54 4.15
CA LYS A 48 -6.99 5.22 4.17
C LYS A 48 -7.29 4.75 2.75
N VAL A 49 -7.21 3.43 2.54
CA VAL A 49 -7.40 2.82 1.23
C VAL A 49 -8.41 1.69 1.26
N GLN A 50 -9.00 1.38 0.10
CA GLN A 50 -9.94 0.29 -0.01
C GLN A 50 -9.26 -1.08 -0.11
N LYS A 51 -9.98 -2.09 0.35
CA LYS A 51 -9.66 -3.51 0.16
C LYS A 51 -9.54 -3.80 -1.34
N GLY A 52 -8.54 -4.58 -1.71
CA GLY A 52 -8.12 -4.77 -3.10
C GLY A 52 -6.98 -3.86 -3.54
N SER A 53 -6.57 -2.88 -2.70
CA SER A 53 -5.30 -2.17 -2.88
C SER A 53 -4.13 -3.15 -2.92
N THR A 54 -3.08 -2.81 -3.66
CA THR A 54 -1.94 -3.70 -3.92
C THR A 54 -0.62 -3.07 -3.52
N CYS A 55 0.39 -3.90 -3.25
CA CYS A 55 1.75 -3.42 -2.97
C CYS A 55 2.79 -4.35 -3.58
N MET A 56 3.74 -3.78 -4.34
CA MET A 56 4.93 -4.49 -4.81
C MET A 56 6.09 -4.21 -3.87
N VAL A 57 6.66 -5.24 -3.25
CA VAL A 57 7.89 -5.15 -2.45
C VAL A 57 9.07 -5.40 -3.37
N LEU A 58 10.01 -4.47 -3.48
CA LEU A 58 11.13 -4.58 -4.42
C LEU A 58 12.17 -5.62 -4.03
N ASN A 59 12.40 -5.79 -2.73
CA ASN A 59 13.29 -6.80 -2.19
C ASN A 59 12.57 -7.56 -1.06
N PRO A 60 12.12 -8.81 -1.29
CA PRO A 60 12.63 -9.77 -2.27
C PRO A 60 11.77 -9.94 -3.56
N ALA A 61 11.16 -8.89 -4.10
CA ALA A 61 10.25 -8.97 -5.25
C ALA A 61 8.97 -9.78 -4.97
N THR A 62 8.21 -9.38 -3.94
CA THR A 62 6.95 -10.02 -3.54
C THR A 62 5.75 -9.09 -3.74
N TYR A 63 4.59 -9.67 -4.01
CA TYR A 63 3.36 -8.92 -4.23
C TYR A 63 2.38 -9.13 -3.06
N TYR A 64 1.69 -8.07 -2.67
CA TYR A 64 0.71 -8.07 -1.60
C TYR A 64 -0.62 -7.48 -2.06
N ILE A 65 -1.70 -7.95 -1.46
CA ILE A 65 -3.05 -7.40 -1.61
C ILE A 65 -3.67 -7.13 -0.23
N LEU A 66 -4.39 -6.02 -0.10
CA LEU A 66 -5.22 -5.75 1.07
C LEU A 66 -6.50 -6.59 0.98
N ASN A 67 -6.59 -7.65 1.77
CA ASN A 67 -7.66 -8.63 1.66
C ASN A 67 -9.00 -8.14 2.23
N SER A 68 -10.04 -8.98 2.14
CA SER A 68 -11.38 -8.68 2.65
C SER A 68 -11.44 -8.46 4.18
N SER A 69 -10.45 -8.95 4.91
CA SER A 69 -10.29 -8.81 6.36
C SER A 69 -9.45 -7.59 6.77
N ASP A 70 -9.14 -6.68 5.85
CA ASP A 70 -8.32 -5.49 6.10
C ASP A 70 -6.85 -5.81 6.48
N VAL A 71 -6.32 -6.93 5.98
CA VAL A 71 -4.95 -7.36 6.23
C VAL A 71 -4.18 -7.49 4.92
N TRP A 72 -2.98 -6.93 4.87
CA TRP A 72 -2.04 -7.12 3.78
C TRP A 72 -1.55 -8.57 3.75
N THR A 73 -1.88 -9.29 2.67
CA THR A 73 -1.51 -10.70 2.49
C THR A 73 -0.65 -10.85 1.25
N MET A 74 0.42 -11.64 1.36
CA MET A 74 1.29 -11.97 0.24
C MET A 74 0.56 -12.87 -0.75
N LEU A 75 0.66 -12.57 -2.04
CA LEU A 75 0.17 -13.42 -3.13
C LEU A 75 1.21 -14.48 -3.53
#